data_AF-A0A1T0AUZ6-F1
#
_entry.id   AF-A0A1T0AUZ6-F1
#
_cell.length_a   1.000
_cell.length_b   1.000
_cell.length_c   1.000
_cell.angle_alpha   90.00
_cell.angle_beta   90.00
_cell.angle_gamma   90.00
#
_symmetry.space_group_name_H-M   'P 1'
#
loop_
_entity.id
_entity.type
_entity.pdbx_description
1 polymer ?
#
loop_
_entity_poly.entity_id
_entity_poly.type
_entity_poly.pdbx_seq_one_letter_code
_entity_poly.pdbx_strand_id
1 'polypeptide(L)'
;MTEKLNMSLNGYAKIERGETKLYLDKLEQIAQILDIDVAELIQSGEKNICFQIESPLGSVYQGVGESSLLIEIERLKLALSHANEKENLLNRLLEQKDSEIKALKNLLNVINPN
;
A
#
# COMPACT_ATOMS: atom_id res chain seq x y z
N MET A 1 10.62 8.81 -34.72
CA MET A 1 9.72 9.38 -33.69
C MET A 1 9.26 10.78 -34.03
N THR A 2 10.19 11.71 -34.29
CA THR A 2 9.93 13.10 -34.71
C THR A 2 8.99 13.24 -35.90
N GLU A 3 9.19 12.44 -36.95
CA GLU A 3 8.32 12.43 -38.15
C GLU A 3 6.90 11.94 -37.84
N LYS A 4 6.77 10.90 -37.01
CA LYS A 4 5.46 10.36 -36.60
C LYS A 4 4.72 11.29 -35.63
N LEU A 5 5.46 12.07 -34.83
CA LEU A 5 4.94 13.07 -33.88
C LEU A 5 4.78 14.47 -34.49
N ASN A 6 5.06 14.66 -35.78
CA ASN A 6 5.07 15.95 -36.47
C ASN A 6 5.84 17.04 -35.69
N MET A 7 7.03 16.71 -35.18
CA MET A 7 7.83 17.64 -34.38
C MET A 7 9.29 17.73 -34.83
N SER A 8 9.91 18.87 -34.54
CA SER A 8 11.34 19.06 -34.81
C SER A 8 12.19 18.16 -33.91
N LEU A 9 13.36 17.74 -34.41
CA LEU A 9 14.35 16.97 -33.65
C LEU A 9 14.70 17.63 -32.32
N ASN A 10 14.87 18.95 -32.34
CA ASN A 10 15.14 19.75 -31.15
C ASN A 10 13.96 19.74 -30.16
N GLY A 11 12.72 19.77 -30.65
CA GLY A 11 11.53 19.66 -29.82
C GLY A 11 11.42 18.30 -29.13
N TYR A 12 11.67 17.20 -29.87
CA TYR A 12 11.65 15.85 -29.31
C TYR A 12 12.78 15.65 -28.29
N ALA A 13 13.98 16.14 -28.59
CA ALA A 13 15.12 16.03 -27.67
C ALA A 13 14.90 16.76 -26.33
N LYS A 14 14.12 17.85 -26.31
CA LYS A 14 13.71 18.53 -25.06
C LYS A 14 12.73 17.70 -24.22
N ILE A 15 11.88 16.90 -24.87
CA ILE A 15 10.97 15.98 -24.18
C ILE A 15 11.78 14.87 -23.49
N GLU A 16 12.69 14.23 -24.22
CA GLU A 16 13.56 13.16 -23.70
C GLU A 16 14.44 13.65 -22.53
N ARG A 17 14.89 14.91 -22.55
CA ARG A 17 15.65 15.52 -21.45
C ARG A 17 14.81 16.03 -20.28
N GLY A 18 13.47 15.97 -20.37
CA GLY A 18 12.57 16.48 -19.33
C GLY A 18 12.52 18.01 -19.24
N GLU A 19 12.97 18.73 -20.27
CA GLU A 19 13.01 20.20 -20.33
C GLU A 19 11.67 20.80 -20.74
N THR A 20 10.69 19.98 -21.13
CA THR A 20 9.37 20.39 -21.61
C THR A 20 8.26 19.71 -20.81
N LYS A 21 7.27 20.50 -20.37
CA LYS A 21 6.03 19.96 -19.80
C LYS A 21 5.21 19.31 -20.91
N LEU A 22 4.88 18.03 -20.72
CA LEU A 22 4.00 17.28 -21.61
C LEU A 22 2.55 17.35 -21.13
N TYR A 23 1.63 17.43 -22.08
CA TYR A 23 0.18 17.31 -21.85
C TYR A 23 -0.27 15.87 -22.17
N LEU A 24 -1.40 15.44 -21.58
CA LEU A 24 -1.93 14.08 -21.74
C LEU A 24 -2.11 13.69 -23.22
N ASP A 25 -2.69 14.57 -24.04
CA ASP A 25 -2.91 14.32 -25.47
C ASP A 25 -1.61 14.00 -26.24
N LYS A 26 -0.48 14.59 -25.82
CA LYS A 26 0.84 14.30 -26.41
C LYS A 26 1.37 12.96 -25.93
N LEU A 27 1.09 12.60 -24.69
CA LEU A 27 1.48 11.32 -24.13
C LEU A 27 0.73 10.17 -24.80
N GLU A 28 -0.56 10.35 -25.06
CA GLU A 28 -1.39 9.42 -25.85
C GLU A 28 -0.82 9.21 -27.26
N GLN A 29 -0.43 10.27 -27.95
CA GLN A 29 0.18 10.17 -29.27
C GLN A 29 1.50 9.40 -29.24
N ILE A 30 2.33 9.61 -28.21
CA ILE A 30 3.59 8.88 -28.04
C ILE A 30 3.31 7.39 -27.79
N ALA A 31 2.37 7.07 -26.90
CA ALA A 31 1.97 5.70 -26.59
C ALA A 31 1.43 4.97 -27.82
N GLN A 32 0.58 5.64 -28.62
CA GLN A 32 0.05 5.09 -29.87
C GLN A 32 1.14 4.80 -30.91
N ILE A 33 2.19 5.62 -30.99
CA ILE A 33 3.29 5.39 -31.92
C ILE A 33 4.20 4.25 -31.44
N LEU A 34 4.31 4.07 -30.13
CA LEU A 34 5.07 2.99 -29.49
C LEU A 34 4.29 1.67 -29.41
N ASP A 35 2.99 1.69 -29.71
CA ASP A 35 2.07 0.54 -29.60
C ASP A 35 2.02 -0.04 -28.17
N ILE A 36 2.00 0.86 -27.18
CA ILE A 36 1.90 0.52 -25.75
C ILE A 36 0.75 1.29 -25.10
N ASP A 37 0.29 0.84 -23.94
CA ASP A 37 -0.69 1.58 -23.16
C ASP A 37 -0.08 2.84 -22.54
N VAL A 38 -0.87 3.90 -22.40
CA VAL A 38 -0.42 5.16 -21.76
C VAL A 38 0.00 4.90 -20.31
N ALA A 39 -0.68 4.01 -19.59
CA ALA A 39 -0.29 3.61 -18.25
C ALA A 39 1.08 2.90 -18.25
N GLU A 40 1.39 2.11 -19.28
CA GLU A 40 2.68 1.44 -19.43
C GLU A 40 3.79 2.44 -19.75
N LEU A 41 3.53 3.41 -20.63
CA LEU A 41 4.45 4.53 -20.93
C LEU A 41 4.75 5.39 -19.69
N ILE A 42 3.77 5.55 -18.80
CA ILE A 42 3.88 6.27 -17.54
C ILE A 42 4.64 5.42 -16.50
N GLN A 43 4.38 4.13 -16.40
CA GLN A 43 4.96 3.25 -15.37
C GLN A 43 6.36 2.72 -15.70
N SER A 44 6.88 2.93 -16.92
CA SER A 44 8.14 2.34 -17.39
C SER A 44 9.43 2.91 -16.77
N GLY A 45 9.34 3.79 -15.77
CA GLY A 45 10.50 4.46 -15.18
C GLY A 45 10.74 4.14 -13.70
N GLU A 46 12.01 4.22 -13.26
CA GLU A 46 12.41 4.09 -11.84
C GLU A 46 11.86 5.22 -10.94
N LYS A 47 11.25 6.26 -11.52
CA LYS A 47 10.74 7.43 -10.81
C LYS A 47 9.22 7.32 -10.63
N ASN A 48 8.79 7.30 -9.37
CA ASN A 48 7.38 7.34 -9.00
C ASN A 48 6.71 8.58 -9.60
N ILE A 49 5.65 8.37 -10.39
CA ILE A 49 4.83 9.47 -10.91
C ILE A 49 3.82 9.87 -9.85
N CYS A 50 3.75 11.18 -9.59
CA CYS A 50 2.78 11.79 -8.71
C CYS A 50 1.71 12.49 -9.54
N PHE A 51 0.46 12.05 -9.42
CA PHE A 51 -0.68 12.83 -9.90
C PHE A 51 -1.06 13.83 -8.82
N GLN A 52 -0.96 15.12 -9.14
CA GLN A 52 -1.58 16.18 -8.33
C GLN A 52 -2.98 16.41 -8.89
N ILE A 53 -3.99 15.89 -8.20
CA ILE A 53 -5.38 16.15 -8.52
C ILE A 53 -5.83 17.32 -7.65
N GLU A 54 -6.15 18.44 -8.28
CA GLU A 54 -6.79 19.57 -7.60
C GLU A 54 -8.27 19.21 -7.37
N SER A 55 -8.58 18.79 -6.14
CA SER A 55 -9.96 18.59 -5.68
C SER A 55 -10.39 19.78 -4.82
N PRO A 56 -11.68 20.14 -4.80
CA PRO A 56 -12.21 21.15 -3.87
C PRO A 56 -11.93 20.85 -2.39
N LEU A 57 -11.61 19.60 -2.04
CA LEU A 57 -11.22 19.17 -0.69
C LEU A 57 -9.71 19.31 -0.38
N GLY A 58 -8.91 19.83 -1.31
CA GLY A 58 -7.45 19.93 -1.20
C GLY A 58 -6.71 19.08 -2.24
N SER A 59 -5.44 19.40 -2.49
CA SER A 59 -4.59 18.64 -3.42
C SER A 59 -4.28 17.26 -2.86
N VAL A 60 -4.76 16.21 -3.53
CA VAL A 60 -4.42 14.83 -3.18
C VAL A 60 -3.22 14.40 -4.03
N TYR A 61 -2.12 14.08 -3.36
CA TYR A 61 -0.95 13.45 -3.97
C TYR A 61 -1.21 11.94 -4.05
N GLN A 62 -1.48 11.42 -5.25
CA GLN A 62 -1.69 9.99 -5.45
C GLN A 62 -0.50 9.41 -6.23
N GLY A 63 0.42 8.77 -5.50
CA GLY A 63 1.46 7.91 -6.06
C GLY A 63 0.89 6.51 -6.25
N VAL A 64 0.80 6.04 -7.50
CA VAL A 64 0.06 4.82 -7.87
C VAL A 64 0.63 3.53 -7.24
N GLY A 65 1.90 3.53 -6.80
CA GLY A 65 2.54 2.35 -6.19
C GLY A 65 2.74 2.39 -4.67
N GLU A 66 2.99 3.57 -4.09
CA GLU A 66 3.41 3.68 -2.69
C GLU A 66 2.21 3.64 -1.72
N SER A 67 1.06 4.15 -2.15
CA SER A 67 -0.15 4.21 -1.33
C SER A 67 -0.75 2.83 -1.05
N SER A 68 -0.69 1.90 -2.01
CA SER A 68 -1.26 0.55 -1.82
C SER A 68 -0.46 -0.27 -0.80
N LEU A 69 0.87 -0.19 -0.86
CA LEU A 69 1.77 -0.84 0.09
C LEU A 69 1.64 -0.23 1.49
N LEU A 70 1.51 1.10 1.61
CA LEU A 70 1.28 1.77 2.89
C LEU A 70 -0.05 1.33 3.54
N ILE A 71 -1.13 1.27 2.76
CA ILE A 71 -2.44 0.79 3.24
C ILE A 71 -2.34 -0.67 3.70
N GLU A 72 -1.63 -1.51 2.95
CA GLU A 72 -1.45 -2.92 3.33
C GLU A 72 -0.60 -3.05 4.60
N ILE A 73 0.45 -2.25 4.76
CA ILE A 73 1.25 -2.21 5.99
C ILE A 73 0.40 -1.80 7.18
N GLU A 74 -0.47 -0.80 7.04
CA GLU A 74 -1.38 -0.39 8.12
C GLU A 74 -2.39 -1.49 8.47
N ARG A 75 -2.95 -2.18 7.46
CA ARG A 75 -3.84 -3.33 7.67
C ARG A 75 -3.14 -4.46 8.41
N LEU A 76 -1.92 -4.81 8.01
CA LEU A 76 -1.12 -5.85 8.64
C LEU A 76 -0.78 -5.50 10.09
N LYS A 77 -0.40 -4.24 10.36
CA LYS A 77 -0.15 -3.75 11.73
C LYS A 77 -1.40 -3.87 12.61
N LEU A 78 -2.57 -3.49 12.08
CA LEU A 78 -3.83 -3.58 12.80
C LEU A 78 -4.20 -5.04 13.12
N ALA A 79 -4.09 -5.94 12.13
CA ALA A 79 -4.35 -7.37 12.31
C ALA A 79 -3.42 -8.00 13.36
N LEU A 80 -2.14 -7.59 13.37
CA LEU A 80 -1.15 -8.06 14.35
C LEU A 80 -1.47 -7.54 15.76
N SER A 81 -1.90 -6.28 15.89
CA SER A 81 -2.36 -5.73 17.16
C SER A 81 -3.53 -6.54 17.74
N HIS A 82 -4.55 -6.81 16.93
CA HIS A 82 -5.70 -7.60 17.35
C HIS A 82 -5.32 -9.04 17.72
N ALA A 83 -4.42 -9.67 16.98
CA ALA A 83 -3.94 -11.01 17.29
C ALA A 83 -3.23 -11.06 18.65
N ASN A 84 -2.37 -10.08 18.92
CA ASN A 84 -1.64 -9.98 20.18
C ASN A 84 -2.59 -9.71 21.37
N GLU A 85 -3.60 -8.85 21.21
CA GLU A 85 -4.63 -8.65 22.24
C GLU A 85 -5.40 -9.93 22.55
N LYS A 86 -5.77 -10.69 21.51
CA LYS A 86 -6.44 -11.98 21.67
C LYS A 86 -5.57 -13.00 22.42
N GLU A 87 -4.28 -13.07 22.12
CA GLU A 87 -3.33 -13.94 22.81
C GLU A 87 -3.22 -13.58 24.30
N ASN A 88 -3.11 -12.29 24.63
CA ASN A 88 -3.08 -11.82 26.00
C ASN A 88 -4.36 -12.18 26.79
N LEU A 89 -5.53 -12.04 26.17
CA LEU A 89 -6.80 -12.44 26.78
C LEU A 89 -6.87 -13.95 27.03
N LEU A 90 -6.37 -14.75 26.07
CA LEU A 90 -6.35 -16.20 26.19
C LEU A 90 -5.43 -16.67 27.32
N ASN A 91 -4.24 -16.07 27.45
CA ASN A 91 -3.30 -16.37 28.52
C ASN A 91 -3.90 -16.06 29.91
N ARG A 92 -4.56 -14.91 30.05
CA ARG A 92 -5.26 -14.56 31.30
C ARG A 92 -6.36 -15.56 31.64
N LEU A 93 -7.13 -16.01 30.65
CA LEU A 93 -8.18 -17.00 30.86
C LEU A 93 -7.58 -18.35 31.29
N LEU A 94 -6.47 -18.77 30.71
CA LEU A 94 -5.75 -19.97 31.10
C LEU A 94 -5.26 -19.89 32.55
N GLU A 95 -4.64 -18.78 32.95
CA GLU A 95 -4.20 -18.57 34.34
C GLU A 95 -5.37 -18.61 35.34
N GLN A 96 -6.51 -18.03 34.98
CA GLN A 96 -7.73 -18.11 35.79
C GLN A 96 -8.21 -19.55 35.93
N LYS A 97 -8.25 -20.31 34.83
CA LYS A 97 -8.65 -21.72 34.82
C LYS A 97 -7.72 -22.60 35.64
N ASP A 98 -6.40 -22.41 35.53
CA ASP A 98 -5.42 -23.14 36.34
C ASP A 98 -5.58 -22.87 37.83
N SER A 99 -5.87 -21.61 38.18
CA SER A 99 -6.14 -21.21 39.57
C SER A 99 -7.43 -21.84 40.10
N GLU A 100 -8.51 -21.85 39.32
CA GLU A 100 -9.77 -22.53 39.65
C GLU A 100 -9.56 -24.03 39.85
N ILE A 101 -8.85 -24.69 38.92
CA ILE A 101 -8.54 -26.13 39.01
C ILE A 101 -7.73 -26.43 40.27
N LYS A 102 -6.74 -25.58 40.61
CA LYS A 102 -5.94 -25.75 41.83
C LYS A 102 -6.81 -25.60 43.08
N ALA A 103 -7.70 -24.63 43.13
CA ALA A 103 -8.64 -24.45 44.25
C ALA A 103 -9.59 -25.66 44.41
N LEU A 104 -10.14 -26.17 43.30
CA LEU A 104 -11.01 -27.35 43.29
C LEU A 104 -10.25 -28.61 43.75
N LYS A 105 -9.02 -28.82 43.28
CA LYS A 105 -8.17 -29.94 43.73
C LYS A 105 -7.88 -29.86 45.23
N ASN A 106 -7.61 -28.66 45.74
CA ASN A 106 -7.38 -28.45 47.18
C ASN A 106 -8.64 -28.77 47.99
N LEU A 107 -9.83 -28.32 47.55
CA LEU A 107 -11.10 -28.66 48.20
C LEU A 107 -11.35 -30.17 48.21
N LEU A 108 -11.09 -30.85 47.09
CA LEU A 108 -11.26 -32.30 47.00
C LEU A 108 -10.37 -33.05 48.01
N ASN A 109 -9.12 -32.62 48.15
CA ASN A 109 -8.19 -33.19 49.14
C ASN A 109 -8.62 -32.96 50.59
N VAL A 110 -9.31 -31.83 50.87
CA VAL A 110 -9.85 -31.54 52.22
C VAL A 110 -11.09 -32.39 52.51
N ILE A 111 -11.91 -32.68 51.50
CA ILE A 111 -13.18 -33.44 51.65
C ILE A 111 -12.93 -34.96 51.64
N ASN A 112 -11.95 -35.43 50.86
CA ASN A 112 -11.45 -36.81 50.87
C ASN A 112 -10.00 -36.84 51.37
N PRO A 113 -9.74 -36.58 52.66
CA PRO A 113 -8.45 -36.89 53.23
C PRO A 113 -8.32 -38.43 53.19
N ASN A 114 -7.29 -38.93 52.50
CA ASN A 114 -6.88 -40.33 52.65
C ASN A 114 -6.64 -40.66 54.12
#